data_AF-A0A8J7JTZ3-F1
#
_entry.id   AF-A0A8J7JTZ3-F1
#
_cell.length_a   1.000
_cell.length_b   1.000
_cell.length_c   1.000
_cell.angle_alpha   90.00
_cell.angle_beta   90.00
_cell.angle_gamma   90.00
#
_symmetry.space_group_name_H-M   'P 1'
#
loop_
_entity.id
_entity.type
_entity.pdbx_description
1 polymer ?
#
loop_
_entity_poly.entity_id
_entity_poly.type
_entity_poly.pdbx_seq_one_letter_code
_entity_poly.pdbx_strand_id
1 'polypeptide(L)'
;MEIWEEVNRQRVKHIISSYQLDGDEASQFNTYLEELLHLYPLPLIELALVETLIDFWLSVPSVRGVEFLSQAHDKLKHWEGEPIASTITPSQFQQITGLDPGPIFGSSGVPPACPIVNPS
;
A
#
# COMPACT_ATOMS: atom_id res chain seq x y z
N MET A 1 22.18 -9.59 -0.34
CA MET A 1 20.77 -9.38 0.06
C MET A 1 20.01 -8.38 -0.85
N GLU A 2 20.34 -8.10 -2.11
CA GLU A 2 20.34 -6.63 -2.35
C GLU A 2 19.28 -6.01 -3.26
N ILE A 3 18.54 -6.76 -4.10
CA ILE A 3 17.70 -6.11 -5.13
C ILE A 3 16.20 -6.13 -4.77
N TRP A 4 15.67 -7.27 -4.34
CA TRP A 4 14.23 -7.40 -4.09
C TRP A 4 13.76 -6.57 -2.88
N GLU A 5 14.57 -6.49 -1.83
CA GLU A 5 14.27 -5.66 -0.66
C GLU A 5 14.28 -4.16 -1.02
N GLU A 6 15.25 -3.72 -1.83
CA GLU A 6 15.31 -2.34 -2.29
C GLU A 6 14.15 -2.01 -3.24
N VAL A 7 13.79 -2.91 -4.15
CA VAL A 7 12.61 -2.75 -5.02
C VAL A 7 11.34 -2.58 -4.19
N ASN A 8 11.14 -3.41 -3.17
CA ASN A 8 9.97 -3.32 -2.30
C ASN A 8 9.98 -2.04 -1.46
N ARG A 9 11.15 -1.59 -1.01
CA ARG A 9 11.30 -0.31 -0.30
C ARG A 9 10.96 0.87 -1.20
N GLN A 10 11.33 0.81 -2.48
CA GLN A 10 10.97 1.84 -3.46
C GLN A 10 9.46 1.87 -3.75
N ARG A 11 8.76 0.72 -3.69
CA ARG A 11 7.30 0.67 -3.83
C ARG A 11 6.59 1.42 -2.72
N VAL A 12 7.01 1.22 -1.46
CA VAL A 12 6.49 1.97 -0.31
C VAL A 12 6.74 3.48 -0.48
N LYS A 13 7.97 3.86 -0.83
CA LYS A 13 8.31 5.27 -1.11
C LYS A 13 7.46 5.87 -2.24
N HIS A 14 7.20 5.08 -3.29
CA HIS A 14 6.37 5.51 -4.40
C HIS A 14 4.96 5.88 -3.93
N ILE A 15 4.30 5.00 -3.16
CA ILE A 15 2.96 5.28 -2.60
C ILE A 15 2.96 6.58 -1.79
N ILE A 16 3.94 6.75 -0.90
CA ILE A 16 4.07 7.94 -0.05
C ILE A 16 4.24 9.21 -0.89
N SER A 17 5.10 9.16 -1.90
CA SER A 17 5.38 10.30 -2.79
C SER A 17 4.20 10.65 -3.70
N SER A 18 3.47 9.67 -4.23
CA SER A 18 2.34 9.86 -5.14
C SER A 18 1.19 10.60 -4.48
N TYR A 19 1.05 10.47 -3.15
CA TYR A 19 -0.02 11.09 -2.37
C TYR A 19 0.46 12.18 -1.39
N GLN A 20 1.76 12.49 -1.38
CA GLN A 20 2.37 13.48 -0.47
C GLN A 20 2.00 13.22 1.00
N LEU A 21 2.17 11.97 1.44
CA LEU A 21 1.73 11.49 2.75
C LEU A 21 2.69 11.86 3.88
N ASP A 22 3.89 12.34 3.57
CA ASP A 22 4.94 12.72 4.51
C ASP A 22 4.58 13.95 5.38
N GLY A 23 3.67 14.80 4.89
CA GLY A 23 3.19 15.98 5.62
C GLY A 23 4.31 17.00 5.89
N ASP A 24 4.08 17.90 6.87
CA ASP A 24 5.03 18.98 7.19
C ASP A 24 6.26 18.48 7.98
N GLU A 25 6.13 17.34 8.68
CA GLU A 25 7.16 16.77 9.57
C GLU A 25 7.86 15.55 8.95
N ALA A 26 8.36 15.69 7.73
CA ALA A 26 8.95 14.58 6.97
C ALA A 26 10.06 13.81 7.72
N SER A 27 10.85 14.46 8.57
CA SER A 27 11.91 13.79 9.35
C SER A 27 11.36 12.81 10.40
N GLN A 28 10.28 13.19 11.09
CA GLN A 28 9.62 12.33 12.09
C GLN A 28 8.88 11.20 11.39
N PHE A 29 8.18 11.53 10.29
CA PHE A 29 7.52 10.57 9.43
C PHE A 29 8.49 9.50 8.91
N ASN A 30 9.64 9.91 8.37
CA ASN A 30 10.62 8.96 7.83
C ASN A 30 11.22 8.08 8.92
N THR A 31 11.51 8.63 10.10
CA THR A 31 11.99 7.81 11.24
C THR A 31 10.96 6.74 11.61
N TYR A 32 9.69 7.12 11.72
CA TYR A 32 8.63 6.18 12.06
C TYR A 32 8.37 5.15 10.95
N LEU A 33 8.41 5.57 9.68
CA LEU A 33 8.33 4.66 8.54
C LEU A 33 9.46 3.63 8.55
N GLU A 34 10.69 4.05 8.83
CA GLU A 34 11.82 3.13 8.95
C GLU A 34 11.55 2.10 10.06
N GLU A 35 11.06 2.51 11.23
CA GLU A 35 10.69 1.55 12.28
C GLU A 35 9.67 0.52 11.79
N LEU A 36 8.62 0.94 11.08
CA LEU A 36 7.63 0.02 10.51
C LEU A 36 8.25 -0.93 9.49
N LEU A 37 9.14 -0.44 8.62
CA LEU A 37 9.85 -1.25 7.62
C LEU A 37 10.75 -2.33 8.25
N HIS A 38 11.21 -2.15 9.48
CA HIS A 38 11.98 -3.16 10.22
C HIS A 38 11.07 -4.15 10.98
N LEU A 39 9.86 -3.74 11.36
CA LEU A 39 8.93 -4.55 12.15
C LEU A 39 8.01 -5.43 11.29
N TYR A 40 7.62 -4.94 10.11
CA TYR A 40 6.59 -5.56 9.29
C TYR A 40 7.08 -5.93 7.88
N PRO A 41 6.53 -7.00 7.28
CA PRO A 41 6.77 -7.29 5.87
C PRO A 41 6.32 -6.16 4.97
N LEU A 42 7.12 -5.78 3.97
CA LEU A 42 6.83 -4.67 3.06
C LEU A 42 5.47 -4.78 2.35
N PRO A 43 5.04 -5.95 1.83
CA PRO A 43 3.71 -6.07 1.22
C PRO A 43 2.56 -5.72 2.19
N LEU A 44 2.73 -6.02 3.48
CA LEU A 44 1.73 -5.70 4.50
C LEU A 44 1.68 -4.19 4.76
N ILE A 45 2.85 -3.53 4.77
CA ILE A 45 2.94 -2.07 4.88
C ILE A 45 2.31 -1.40 3.66
N GLU A 46 2.60 -1.85 2.44
CA GLU A 46 1.98 -1.35 1.22
C GLU A 46 0.45 -1.42 1.30
N LEU A 47 -0.10 -2.56 1.74
CA LEU A 47 -1.53 -2.75 1.91
C LEU A 47 -2.10 -1.80 2.97
N ALA A 48 -1.46 -1.68 4.14
CA ALA A 48 -1.90 -0.80 5.21
C ALA A 48 -1.94 0.67 4.77
N LEU A 49 -0.92 1.13 4.04
CA LEU A 49 -0.88 2.50 3.52
C LEU A 49 -2.05 2.76 2.56
N VAL A 50 -2.35 1.82 1.66
CA VAL A 50 -3.44 1.98 0.68
C VAL A 50 -4.82 1.91 1.34
N GLU A 51 -5.02 0.97 2.26
CA GLU A 51 -6.27 0.87 3.02
C GLU A 51 -6.52 2.16 3.84
N THR A 52 -5.50 2.68 4.51
CA THR A 52 -5.59 3.95 5.25
C THR A 52 -5.87 5.12 4.29
N LEU A 53 -5.22 5.16 3.13
CA LEU A 53 -5.47 6.20 2.12
C LEU A 53 -6.94 6.21 1.67
N ILE A 54 -7.54 5.04 1.49
CA ILE A 54 -8.95 4.91 1.08
C ILE A 54 -9.89 5.36 2.21
N ASP A 55 -9.62 4.94 3.45
CA ASP A 55 -10.43 5.32 4.61
C ASP A 55 -10.51 6.84 4.78
N PHE A 56 -9.42 7.55 4.48
CA PHE A 56 -9.33 9.00 4.62
C PHE A 56 -9.41 9.76 3.30
N TRP A 57 -9.75 9.10 2.18
CA TRP A 57 -9.74 9.71 0.85
C TRP A 57 -10.67 10.93 0.74
N LEU A 58 -11.81 10.88 1.42
CA LEU A 58 -12.83 11.93 1.42
C LEU A 58 -12.72 12.89 2.62
N SER A 59 -11.75 12.69 3.51
CA SER A 59 -11.56 13.54 4.69
C SER A 59 -10.91 14.86 4.32
N VAL A 60 -11.45 15.96 4.85
CA VAL A 60 -10.93 17.32 4.65
C VAL A 60 -10.72 18.00 6.01
N PRO A 61 -9.48 18.37 6.38
CA PRO A 61 -8.24 18.21 5.61
C PRO A 61 -7.81 16.73 5.49
N SER A 62 -7.05 16.41 4.44
CA SER A 62 -6.51 15.06 4.25
C SER A 62 -5.53 14.71 5.37
N VAL A 63 -5.65 13.49 5.92
CA VAL A 63 -4.74 12.98 6.96
C VAL A 63 -3.37 12.70 6.34
N ARG A 64 -2.31 13.26 6.92
CA ARG A 64 -0.92 13.18 6.45
C ARG A 64 0.05 13.13 7.63
N GLY A 65 1.32 12.90 7.35
CA GLY A 65 2.37 12.89 8.36
C GLY A 65 2.26 11.71 9.32
N VAL A 66 2.76 11.89 10.54
CA VAL A 66 2.81 10.85 11.56
C VAL A 66 1.42 10.31 11.92
N GLU A 67 0.38 11.15 11.85
CA GLU A 67 -1.00 10.74 12.09
C GLU A 67 -1.44 9.66 11.09
N PHE A 68 -1.13 9.85 9.80
CA PHE A 68 -1.42 8.87 8.76
C PHE A 68 -0.71 7.54 9.02
N LEU A 69 0.59 7.58 9.37
CA LEU A 69 1.36 6.36 9.69
C LEU A 69 0.84 5.67 10.95
N SER A 70 0.35 6.42 11.93
CA SER A 70 -0.27 5.83 13.12
C SER A 70 -1.49 5.00 12.75
N GLN A 71 -2.36 5.52 11.88
CA GLN A 71 -3.54 4.79 11.40
C GLN A 71 -3.16 3.54 10.59
N ALA A 72 -2.15 3.64 9.74
CA ALA A 72 -1.61 2.48 9.03
C ALA A 72 -1.02 1.43 10.00
N HIS A 73 -0.30 1.86 11.04
CA HIS A 73 0.24 0.97 12.06
C HIS A 73 -0.85 0.30 12.89
N ASP A 74 -1.94 1.00 13.21
CA ASP A 74 -3.08 0.40 13.92
C ASP A 74 -3.74 -0.72 13.11
N LYS A 75 -3.83 -0.56 11.77
CA LYS A 75 -4.24 -1.66 10.88
C LYS A 75 -3.26 -2.84 10.92
N LEU A 76 -1.96 -2.58 10.87
CA LEU A 76 -0.94 -3.64 10.94
C LEU A 76 -1.07 -4.44 12.24
N LYS A 77 -1.24 -3.78 13.39
CA LYS A 77 -1.46 -4.43 14.69
C LYS A 77 -2.74 -5.27 14.71
N HIS A 78 -3.82 -4.74 14.14
CA HIS A 78 -5.08 -5.46 14.08
C HIS A 78 -4.96 -6.79 13.30
N TRP A 79 -4.16 -6.78 12.22
CA TRP A 79 -3.89 -7.97 11.41
C TRP A 79 -2.93 -8.98 12.03
N GLU A 80 -2.26 -8.68 13.15
CA GLU A 80 -1.43 -9.68 13.85
C GLU A 80 -2.28 -10.76 14.54
N GLY A 81 -3.50 -10.43 14.93
CA GLY A 81 -4.40 -11.32 15.70
C GLY A 81 -5.59 -11.87 14.90
N GLU A 82 -5.86 -11.34 13.72
CA GLU A 82 -7.08 -11.62 12.94
C GLU A 82 -6.77 -11.89 11.45
N PRO A 83 -7.61 -12.66 10.74
CA PRO A 83 -7.46 -12.82 9.31
C PRO A 83 -7.60 -11.47 8.60
N ILE A 84 -6.66 -11.17 7.69
CA ILE A 84 -6.66 -9.94 6.91
C ILE A 84 -7.87 -9.92 5.98
N ALA A 85 -8.90 -9.17 6.35
CA ALA A 85 -10.02 -8.85 5.48
C ALA A 85 -9.71 -7.55 4.74
N SER A 86 -8.93 -7.63 3.65
CA SER A 86 -8.69 -6.47 2.80
C SER A 86 -10.00 -6.00 2.14
N THR A 87 -10.22 -4.70 2.15
CA THR A 87 -11.40 -4.08 1.53
C THR A 87 -11.19 -3.80 0.04
N ILE A 88 -9.95 -3.95 -0.45
CA ILE A 88 -9.57 -3.68 -1.83
C ILE A 88 -9.28 -4.96 -2.62
N THR A 89 -9.65 -4.93 -3.90
CA THR A 89 -9.27 -5.96 -4.86
C THR A 89 -7.87 -5.68 -5.44
N PRO A 90 -7.18 -6.69 -6.00
CA PRO A 90 -5.90 -6.50 -6.68
C PRO A 90 -5.95 -5.42 -7.78
N SER A 91 -7.06 -5.37 -8.52
CA SER A 91 -7.24 -4.35 -9.57
C SER A 91 -7.38 -2.95 -9.00
N GLN A 92 -8.08 -2.80 -7.87
CA GLN A 92 -8.19 -1.50 -7.18
C GLN A 92 -6.84 -1.04 -6.63
N PHE A 93 -6.07 -1.95 -6.02
CA PHE A 93 -4.72 -1.65 -5.58
C PHE A 93 -3.85 -1.12 -6.74
N GLN A 94 -3.88 -1.80 -7.90
CA GLN A 94 -3.14 -1.38 -9.08
C GLN A 94 -3.63 -0.03 -9.63
N GLN A 95 -4.93 0.22 -9.63
CA GLN A 95 -5.51 1.49 -10.09
C GLN A 95 -5.12 2.67 -9.19
N ILE A 96 -5.01 2.43 -7.88
CA ILE A 96 -4.63 3.46 -6.90
C ILE A 96 -3.13 3.71 -6.96
N THR A 97 -2.33 2.65 -6.84
CA THR A 97 -0.87 2.80 -6.66
C THR A 97 -0.07 2.81 -7.96
N GLY A 98 -0.62 2.29 -9.06
CA GLY A 98 0.12 1.99 -10.28
C GLY A 98 1.09 0.80 -10.16
N LEU A 99 1.12 0.12 -9.01
CA LEU A 99 2.05 -0.97 -8.71
C LEU A 99 1.43 -2.35 -8.96
N ASP A 100 2.29 -3.34 -9.24
CA ASP A 100 1.86 -4.74 -9.37
C ASP A 100 1.29 -5.26 -8.03
N PRO A 101 0.06 -5.79 -7.98
CA PRO A 101 -0.56 -6.30 -6.75
C PRO A 101 -0.07 -7.69 -6.34
N GLY A 102 0.68 -8.39 -7.20
CA GLY A 102 1.16 -9.76 -6.99
C GLY A 102 1.84 -10.02 -5.64
N PRO A 103 2.71 -9.13 -5.11
CA PRO A 103 3.36 -9.31 -3.81
C PRO A 103 2.41 -9.35 -2.61
N ILE A 104 1.21 -8.75 -2.74
CA ILE A 104 0.23 -8.63 -1.65
C ILE A 104 -0.84 -9.72 -1.76
N PHE A 105 -1.41 -9.89 -2.96
CA PHE A 105 -2.57 -10.76 -3.18
C PHE A 105 -2.21 -12.13 -3.78
N GLY A 106 -0.93 -12.34 -4.10
CA GLY A 106 -0.47 -13.50 -4.86
C GLY A 106 -0.81 -13.40 -6.35
N SER A 107 -0.09 -14.17 -7.17
CA SER A 107 -0.39 -14.30 -8.60
C SER A 107 -1.65 -15.14 -8.78
N SER A 108 -2.83 -14.54 -8.62
CA SER A 108 -4.04 -15.09 -9.21
C SER A 108 -3.90 -14.93 -10.73
N GLY A 109 -3.63 -16.03 -11.42
CA GLY A 109 -3.48 -16.06 -12.87
C GLY A 109 -4.63 -15.28 -13.53
N VAL A 110 -4.26 -14.28 -14.33
CA VAL A 110 -5.16 -13.52 -15.18
C VAL A 110 -6.07 -14.50 -15.93
N PRO A 111 -7.42 -14.43 -15.82
CA PRO A 111 -8.27 -15.13 -16.77
C PRO A 111 -7.97 -14.54 -18.15
N PRO A 112 -7.75 -15.37 -19.19
CA PRO A 112 -7.35 -14.89 -20.49
C PRO A 112 -8.38 -13.88 -21.00
N ALA A 113 -7.91 -12.73 -21.46
CA ALA A 113 -8.72 -11.73 -22.13
C ALA A 113 -9.56 -12.41 -23.21
N CYS A 114 -10.88 -12.20 -23.17
CA CYS A 114 -11.81 -12.70 -24.17
C CYS A 114 -11.29 -12.39 -25.58
N PRO A 115 -11.27 -13.34 -26.52
CA PRO A 115 -10.86 -13.06 -27.88
C PRO A 115 -11.88 -12.09 -28.50
N ILE A 116 -11.38 -10.95 -28.96
CA ILE A 116 -12.14 -10.01 -29.79
C ILE A 116 -12.49 -10.76 -31.08
N VAL A 117 -13.75 -11.19 -31.19
CA VAL A 117 -14.31 -11.68 -32.46
C VAL A 117 -14.49 -10.46 -33.35
N ASN A 118 -13.63 -10.32 -34.36
CA ASN A 118 -13.86 -9.38 -35.46
C ASN A 118 -15.05 -9.88 -36.29
N PRO A 119 -16.08 -9.06 -36.54
CA PRO A 119 -17.11 -9.41 -37.50
C PRO A 119 -16.56 -9.28 -38.93
N SER A 120 -16.80 -10.32 -39.73
CA SER A 120 -16.59 -10.35 -41.18
C SER A 120 -17.58 -9.46 -41.93
#